data_AF-A0A918DAW1-F1
#
_entry.id   AF-A0A918DAW1-F1
#
_cell.length_a   1.000
_cell.length_b   1.000
_cell.length_c   1.000
_cell.angle_alpha   90.00
_cell.angle_beta   90.00
_cell.angle_gamma   90.00
#
_symmetry.space_group_name_H-M   'P 1'
#
loop_
_entity.id
_entity.type
_entity.pdbx_description
1 polymer ?
#
loop_
_entity_poly.entity_id
_entity_poly.type
_entity_poly.pdbx_seq_one_letter_code
_entity_poly.pdbx_strand_id
1 'polypeptide(L)'
;MFATIHMIFVNAHADGRFLDEIATRGVPYILVNRRAGAHPSVTCDDCLGGRPAAEHLLALGHRRLAVIAGEPHPGTSTDRAAGFVDRWEPSSPAASTTRTCCIAHF
;
A
#
# COMPACT_ATOMS: atom_id res chain seq x y z
N MET A 1 -35.14 -6.26 -17.96
CA MET A 1 -33.83 -5.77 -18.45
C MET A 1 -33.03 -5.33 -17.22
N PHE A 2 -32.29 -6.24 -16.60
CA PHE A 2 -31.49 -5.93 -15.41
C PHE A 2 -30.21 -5.25 -15.88
N ALA A 3 -30.08 -3.95 -15.63
CA ALA A 3 -28.82 -3.25 -15.80
C ALA A 3 -27.86 -3.78 -14.72
N THR A 4 -26.92 -4.65 -15.09
CA THR A 4 -25.88 -5.11 -14.18
C THR A 4 -24.90 -3.97 -13.95
N ILE A 5 -25.10 -3.21 -12.87
CA ILE A 5 -24.18 -2.15 -12.47
C ILE A 5 -22.99 -2.84 -11.78
N HIS A 6 -21.86 -2.86 -12.47
CA HIS A 6 -20.58 -3.33 -11.93
C HIS A 6 -19.81 -2.12 -11.38
N MET A 7 -19.61 -2.08 -10.07
CA MET A 7 -18.88 -0.98 -9.43
C MET A 7 -17.41 -1.35 -9.21
N ILE A 8 -16.51 -0.44 -9.58
CA ILE A 8 -15.06 -0.56 -9.32
C ILE A 8 -14.69 0.49 -8.27
N PHE A 9 -14.22 0.03 -7.12
CA PHE A 9 -13.74 0.92 -6.06
C PHE A 9 -12.22 1.03 -6.15
N VAL A 10 -11.74 2.19 -6.60
CA VAL A 10 -10.29 2.47 -6.78
C VAL A 10 -9.70 3.20 -5.57
N ASN A 11 -10.49 4.03 -4.90
CA ASN A 11 -10.06 4.75 -3.71
C ASN A 11 -11.20 4.80 -2.67
N ALA A 12 -11.53 3.62 -2.16
CA ALA A 12 -12.48 3.50 -1.07
C ALA A 12 -11.74 3.77 0.25
N HIS A 13 -11.79 5.00 0.74
CA HIS A 13 -11.80 5.23 2.20
C HIS A 13 -13.08 4.70 2.85
N ALA A 14 -13.95 4.05 2.07
CA ALA A 14 -15.08 3.34 2.59
C ALA A 14 -14.60 2.39 3.67
N ASP A 15 -15.06 2.65 4.88
CA ASP A 15 -14.89 1.75 6.00
C ASP A 15 -15.50 0.39 5.65
N GLY A 16 -15.10 -0.66 6.37
CA GLY A 16 -15.62 -2.01 6.12
C GLY A 16 -17.15 -2.05 6.07
N ARG A 17 -17.82 -1.17 6.82
CA ARG A 17 -19.29 -1.09 6.93
C ARG A 17 -19.99 -0.80 5.61
N PHE A 18 -19.48 0.15 4.82
CA PHE A 18 -20.08 0.45 3.52
C PHE A 18 -19.93 -0.72 2.54
N LEU A 19 -18.77 -1.39 2.55
CA LEU A 19 -18.54 -2.56 1.71
C LEU A 19 -19.41 -3.75 2.14
N ASP A 20 -19.63 -3.92 3.45
CA ASP A 20 -20.52 -4.92 4.00
C ASP A 20 -21.99 -4.67 3.56
N GLU A 21 -22.41 -3.41 3.52
CA GLU A 21 -23.76 -3.04 3.04
C GLU A 21 -23.93 -3.34 1.55
N ILE A 22 -22.94 -3.00 0.72
CA ILE A 22 -22.95 -3.34 -0.72
C ILE A 22 -23.00 -4.85 -0.92
N ALA A 23 -22.18 -5.60 -0.17
CA ALA A 23 -22.16 -7.05 -0.22
C ALA A 23 -23.52 -7.65 0.16
N THR A 24 -24.15 -7.13 1.22
CA THR A 24 -25.47 -7.58 1.70
C THR A 24 -26.58 -7.32 0.67
N ARG A 25 -26.45 -6.25 -0.12
CA ARG A 25 -27.40 -5.91 -1.20
C ARG A 25 -27.21 -6.73 -2.48
N GLY A 26 -26.19 -7.60 -2.55
CA GLY A 26 -25.90 -8.43 -3.72
C GLY A 26 -25.46 -7.61 -4.95
N VAL A 27 -24.98 -6.38 -4.73
CA VAL A 27 -24.47 -5.54 -5.82
C VAL A 27 -23.11 -6.09 -6.25
N PRO A 28 -22.86 -6.40 -7.54
CA PRO A 28 -21.54 -6.84 -7.98
C PRO A 28 -20.50 -5.72 -7.90
N TYR A 29 -19.38 -5.98 -7.22
CA TYR A 29 -18.27 -5.04 -7.12
C TYR A 29 -16.91 -5.73 -6.99
N ILE A 30 -15.85 -4.97 -7.24
CA ILE A 30 -14.47 -5.39 -6.97
C ILE A 30 -13.64 -4.19 -6.48
N LEU A 31 -12.75 -4.46 -5.52
CA LEU A 31 -11.75 -3.49 -5.06
C LEU A 31 -10.51 -3.57 -5.96
N VAL A 32 -9.94 -2.43 -6.32
CA VAL A 32 -8.68 -2.36 -7.06
C VAL A 32 -7.64 -1.65 -6.22
N ASN A 33 -6.41 -2.18 -6.20
CA ASN A 33 -5.25 -1.59 -5.52
C ASN A 33 -5.38 -1.51 -3.97
N ARG A 34 -6.40 -2.14 -3.39
CA ARG A 34 -6.66 -2.16 -1.94
C ARG A 34 -7.29 -3.50 -1.53
N ARG A 35 -6.98 -3.93 -0.29
CA ARG A 35 -7.69 -5.01 0.41
C ARG A 35 -8.53 -4.43 1.55
N ALA A 36 -9.73 -4.96 1.78
CA ALA A 36 -10.57 -4.64 2.92
C ALA A 36 -11.29 -5.89 3.40
N GLY A 37 -10.88 -6.45 4.54
CA GLY A 37 -11.46 -7.69 5.07
C GLY A 37 -11.40 -8.84 4.06
N ALA A 38 -12.54 -9.52 3.87
CA ALA A 38 -12.71 -10.62 2.93
C ALA A 38 -13.33 -10.20 1.58
N HIS A 39 -13.43 -8.90 1.31
CA HIS A 39 -14.07 -8.38 0.10
C HIS A 39 -13.23 -8.65 -1.16
N PRO A 40 -13.86 -8.91 -2.32
CA PRO A 40 -13.15 -9.26 -3.54
C PRO A 40 -12.24 -8.12 -4.00
N SER A 41 -10.96 -8.42 -4.22
CA SER A 41 -9.96 -7.43 -4.59
C SER A 41 -8.94 -7.93 -5.61
N VAL A 42 -8.48 -7.04 -6.48
CA VAL A 42 -7.28 -7.21 -7.30
C VAL A 42 -6.25 -6.19 -6.84
N THR A 43 -5.08 -6.67 -6.39
CA THR A 43 -3.97 -5.82 -5.95
C THR A 43 -2.68 -6.26 -6.62
N CYS A 44 -1.71 -5.34 -6.69
CA CYS A 44 -0.34 -5.68 -7.00
C CYS A 44 0.36 -6.24 -5.74
N ASP A 45 1.52 -6.86 -5.93
CA ASP A 45 2.46 -7.09 -4.83
C ASP A 45 3.22 -5.78 -4.56
N ASP A 46 2.71 -5.02 -3.60
CA ASP A 46 3.27 -3.72 -3.25
C ASP A 46 4.64 -3.84 -2.57
N CYS A 47 4.92 -4.93 -1.86
CA CYS A 47 6.25 -5.22 -1.32
C CYS A 47 7.28 -5.40 -2.43
N LEU A 48 6.96 -6.21 -3.45
CA LEU A 48 7.81 -6.33 -4.63
C LEU A 48 7.92 -5.00 -5.39
N GLY A 49 6.90 -4.14 -5.36
CA GLY A 49 6.95 -2.80 -5.95
C GLY A 49 7.94 -1.85 -5.27
N GLY A 50 8.21 -2.03 -3.98
CA GLY A 50 9.15 -1.20 -3.21
C GLY A 50 10.63 -1.51 -3.45
N ARG A 51 10.95 -2.79 -3.67
CA ARG A 51 12.33 -3.28 -3.81
C ARG A 51 13.10 -2.63 -5.00
N PRO A 52 12.55 -2.52 -6.22
CA PRO A 52 13.25 -1.92 -7.36
C PRO A 52 13.66 -0.46 -7.13
N ALA A 53 12.89 0.30 -6.36
CA ALA A 53 13.24 1.68 -6.03
C ALA A 53 14.49 1.73 -5.15
N ALA A 54 14.61 0.85 -4.15
CA ALA A 54 15.82 0.72 -3.34
C ALA A 54 17.01 0.20 -4.18
N GLU A 55 16.80 -0.80 -5.05
CA GLU A 55 17.82 -1.33 -5.95
C GLU A 55 18.42 -0.25 -6.84
N HIS A 56 17.56 0.56 -7.45
CA HIS A 56 17.99 1.63 -8.35
C HIS A 56 18.88 2.64 -7.62
N LEU A 57 18.46 3.09 -6.42
CA LEU A 57 19.24 4.05 -5.63
C LEU A 57 20.57 3.44 -5.14
N LEU A 58 20.57 2.17 -4.74
CA LEU A 58 21.79 1.46 -4.34
C LEU A 58 22.77 1.30 -5.51
N ALA A 59 22.27 0.99 -6.71
CA ALA A 59 23.05 0.87 -7.94
C ALA A 59 23.68 2.20 -8.37
N LEU A 60 23.03 3.33 -8.08
CA LEU A 60 23.60 4.68 -8.24
C LEU A 60 24.62 5.04 -7.15
N GLY A 61 24.85 4.16 -6.17
CA GLY A 61 25.85 4.37 -5.10
C GLY A 61 25.32 5.06 -3.85
N HIS A 62 24.02 5.34 -3.75
CA HIS A 62 23.45 5.91 -2.52
C HIS A 62 23.52 4.91 -1.37
N ARG A 63 23.79 5.40 -0.15
CA ARG A 63 23.91 4.58 1.08
C ARG A 63 23.09 5.11 2.25
N ARG A 64 22.71 6.38 2.23
CA ARG A 64 21.85 7.03 3.22
C ARG A 64 20.48 7.28 2.59
N LEU A 65 19.58 6.32 2.78
CA LEU A 65 18.25 6.33 2.17
C LEU A 65 17.18 6.52 3.24
N ALA A 66 16.07 7.16 2.86
CA ALA A 66 14.89 7.32 3.69
C ALA A 66 13.64 7.15 2.81
N VAL A 67 12.57 6.61 3.41
CA VAL A 67 11.26 6.49 2.76
C VAL A 67 10.29 7.39 3.49
N ILE A 68 9.62 8.28 2.76
CA ILE A 68 8.48 9.05 3.26
C ILE A 68 7.22 8.36 2.72
N ALA A 69 6.56 7.60 3.58
CA ALA A 69 5.29 6.96 3.26
C ALA A 69 4.12 7.86 3.71
N GLY A 70 2.99 7.78 3.00
CA GLY A 70 1.74 8.40 3.41
C GLY A 70 1.17 7.77 4.69
N GLU A 71 0.02 8.26 5.13
CA GLU A 71 -0.64 7.83 6.37
C GLU A 71 -0.73 6.29 6.46
N PRO A 72 -0.49 5.68 7.64
CA PRO A 72 -0.53 4.23 7.84
C PRO A 72 -1.97 3.73 7.82
N HIS A 73 -2.60 3.83 6.65
CA HIS A 73 -3.83 3.15 6.34
C HIS A 73 -3.48 1.86 5.58
N PRO A 74 -4.16 0.74 5.86
CA PRO A 74 -3.74 -0.57 5.40
C PRO A 74 -3.56 -0.66 3.87
N GLY A 75 -2.40 -1.19 3.48
CA GLY A 75 -2.15 -1.78 2.16
C GLY A 75 -0.91 -1.24 1.48
N THR A 76 -1.10 -0.36 0.50
CA THR A 76 -0.14 -0.13 -0.59
C THR A 76 1.12 0.63 -0.19
N SER A 77 0.98 1.71 0.57
CA SER A 77 2.10 2.60 0.94
C SER A 77 3.05 1.95 1.95
N THR A 78 2.48 1.21 2.90
CA THR A 78 3.22 0.50 3.94
C THR A 78 3.99 -0.67 3.33
N ASP A 79 3.35 -1.46 2.47
CA ASP A 79 3.97 -2.61 1.82
C ASP A 79 5.13 -2.19 0.89
N ARG A 80 4.96 -1.12 0.11
CA ARG A 80 6.07 -0.54 -0.69
C ARG A 80 7.22 -0.06 0.18
N ALA A 81 6.93 0.60 1.30
CA ALA A 81 7.97 1.03 2.22
C ALA A 81 8.70 -0.17 2.84
N ALA A 82 7.98 -1.24 3.19
CA ALA A 82 8.56 -2.46 3.70
C ALA A 82 9.49 -3.12 2.67
N GLY A 83 9.05 -3.25 1.41
CA GLY A 83 9.88 -3.78 0.33
C GLY A 83 11.14 -2.96 0.06
N PHE A 84 11.03 -1.62 0.12
CA PHE A 84 12.19 -0.74 0.01
C PHE A 84 13.19 -0.99 1.14
N VAL A 85 12.72 -1.01 2.39
CA VAL A 85 13.56 -1.19 3.59
C VAL A 85 14.21 -2.57 3.62
N ASP A 86 13.47 -3.61 3.26
CA ASP A 86 13.96 -4.99 3.17
C ASP A 86 15.15 -5.09 2.21
N ARG A 87 15.05 -4.47 1.02
CA ARG A 87 16.16 -4.46 0.06
C ARG A 87 17.36 -3.62 0.52
N TRP A 88 17.14 -2.56 1.30
CA TRP A 88 18.20 -1.63 1.70
C TRP A 88 19.26 -2.24 2.65
N GLU A 89 18.98 -3.40 3.27
CA GLU A 89 19.81 -4.22 4.18
C GLU A 89 21.10 -3.53 4.74
N PRO A 90 21.11 -3.16 6.04
CA PRO A 90 22.13 -2.32 6.64
C PRO A 90 23.35 -3.14 7.05
N SER A 91 24.13 -3.69 6.12
CA SER A 91 25.39 -4.37 6.45
C SER A 91 26.51 -3.40 6.88
N SER A 92 26.19 -2.22 7.45
CA SER A 92 27.16 -1.23 7.93
C SER A 92 26.66 -0.49 9.18
N PRO A 93 27.48 -0.34 10.24
CA PRO A 93 27.07 0.18 11.55
C PRO A 93 26.70 1.68 11.59
N ALA A 94 26.64 2.37 10.44
CA ALA A 94 26.28 3.78 10.32
C ALA A 94 24.82 4.02 9.87
N ALA A 95 24.00 2.98 9.74
CA ALA A 95 22.62 3.08 9.27
C ALA A 95 21.69 3.64 10.36
N SER A 96 21.56 4.97 10.44
CA SER A 96 20.48 5.57 11.24
C SER A 96 19.15 5.32 10.53
N THR A 97 18.40 4.33 10.99
CA THR A 97 17.01 4.15 10.58
C THR A 97 16.18 5.22 11.28
N THR A 98 16.01 6.38 10.66
CA THR A 98 14.98 7.31 11.11
C THR A 98 13.65 6.77 10.61
N ARG A 99 12.96 5.99 11.46
CA ARG A 99 11.52 5.76 11.31
C ARG A 99 10.83 7.07 11.64
N THR A 100 10.75 7.99 10.69
CA THR A 100 9.85 9.13 10.86
C THR A 100 8.45 8.65 10.61
N CYS A 101 7.80 8.20 11.69
CA CYS A 101 6.36 8.17 11.81
C CYS A 101 5.88 9.64 11.74
N CYS A 102 5.77 10.19 10.54
CA CYS A 102 5.21 11.52 10.34
C CYS A 102 3.69 11.43 10.55
N ILE A 103 3.24 11.56 11.79
CA ILE A 103 2.01 12.29 12.08
C ILE A 103 2.36 13.75 11.81
N ALA A 104 2.21 14.20 10.56
CA ALA A 104 2.06 15.62 10.28
C ALA A 104 0.56 15.90 10.27
N HIS A 105 -0.02 16.06 11.48
CA HIS A 105 -1.21 16.90 11.60
C HIS A 105 -0.76 18.33 11.33
N PHE A 106 -1.24 18.90 10.23
CA PHE A 106 -1.47 20.34 10.15
C PHE A 106 -2.94 20.59 10.40
#